data_AF-Q1WA87-F1
#
_entry.id   AF-Q1WA87-F1
#
_cell.length_a   1.000
_cell.length_b   1.000
_cell.length_c   1.000
_cell.angle_alpha   90.00
_cell.angle_beta   90.00
_cell.angle_gamma   90.00
#
_symmetry.space_group_name_H-M   'P 1'
#
loop_
_entity.id
_entity.type
_entity.pdbx_description
1 polymer ?
#
loop_
_entity_poly.entity_id
_entity_poly.type
_entity_poly.pdbx_seq_one_letter_code
_entity_poly.pdbx_strand_id
1 'polypeptide(L)'
;MAEDEGFVVRVRGLPWSCSVDEVARFFSDCKVANNGTSIHLTYTREGRPSGEAFVELESEDELKIALKKDRETMGHRYVEVFKSNNVEMDWVLKHTGPNGPETEGDGLVRLRGLPFGCSKEEIVRFFSGLEIVPNGITLPVDYMWRSTKHVIQHVGI
;
A
#
# COMPACT_ATOMS: atom_id res chain seq x y z
N MET A 1 -19.45 16.68 -7.10
CA MET A 1 -19.75 15.27 -7.43
C MET A 1 -18.64 14.46 -6.79
N ALA A 2 -18.89 13.91 -5.61
CA ALA A 2 -17.87 13.28 -4.76
C ALA A 2 -18.43 11.96 -4.23
N GLU A 3 -18.64 11.01 -5.14
CA GLU A 3 -19.15 9.67 -4.80
C GLU A 3 -18.51 8.67 -5.78
N ASP A 4 -17.21 8.43 -5.65
CA ASP A 4 -16.56 7.18 -6.08
C ASP A 4 -15.28 6.89 -5.26
N GLU A 5 -15.23 7.39 -4.02
CA GLU A 5 -14.24 6.92 -3.05
C GLU A 5 -14.82 5.68 -2.37
N GLY A 6 -14.66 4.51 -3.00
CA GLY A 6 -15.07 3.25 -2.37
C GLY A 6 -14.43 3.05 -0.99
N PHE A 7 -15.06 2.23 -0.15
CA PHE A 7 -14.62 1.99 1.22
C PHE A 7 -13.44 1.01 1.25
N VAL A 8 -12.24 1.50 0.94
CA VAL A 8 -11.05 0.65 0.82
C VAL A 8 -10.05 0.94 1.93
N VAL A 9 -9.49 -0.12 2.50
CA VAL A 9 -8.27 -0.02 3.32
C VAL A 9 -7.09 -0.67 2.64
N ARG A 10 -5.92 -0.06 2.81
CA ARG A 10 -4.63 -0.65 2.47
C ARG A 10 -4.01 -1.21 3.74
N VAL A 11 -3.60 -2.46 3.68
CA VAL A 11 -3.04 -3.21 4.79
C VAL A 11 -1.57 -3.48 4.51
N ARG A 12 -0.69 -3.26 5.49
CA ARG A 12 0.76 -3.52 5.39
C ARG A 12 1.25 -4.37 6.56
N GLY A 13 2.41 -5.01 6.37
CA GLY A 13 3.04 -5.82 7.42
C GLY A 13 2.52 -7.26 7.52
N LEU A 14 1.65 -7.68 6.60
CA LEU A 14 1.09 -9.03 6.56
C LEU A 14 2.19 -10.07 6.38
N PRO A 15 2.25 -11.19 7.15
CA PRO A 15 3.13 -12.36 6.94
C PRO A 15 3.30 -12.74 5.46
N TRP A 16 4.50 -13.15 5.03
CA TRP A 16 4.70 -13.49 3.62
C TRP A 16 3.95 -14.76 3.24
N SER A 17 3.68 -15.63 4.20
CA SER A 17 2.79 -16.78 4.06
C SER A 17 1.31 -16.45 4.24
N CYS A 18 0.95 -15.17 4.43
CA CYS A 18 -0.42 -14.75 4.72
C CYS A 18 -1.33 -15.04 3.54
N SER A 19 -2.43 -15.73 3.81
CA SER A 19 -3.48 -16.03 2.83
C SER A 19 -4.66 -15.06 2.94
N VAL A 20 -5.46 -14.96 1.88
CA VAL A 20 -6.70 -14.16 1.88
C VAL A 20 -7.62 -14.52 3.06
N ASP A 21 -7.73 -15.80 3.38
CA ASP A 21 -8.52 -16.30 4.51
C ASP A 21 -8.02 -15.79 5.88
N GLU A 22 -6.70 -15.62 6.05
CA GLU A 22 -6.14 -15.04 7.28
C GLU A 22 -6.41 -13.54 7.36
N VAL A 23 -6.37 -12.82 6.24
CA VAL A 23 -6.76 -11.41 6.17
C VAL A 23 -8.25 -11.27 6.48
N ALA A 24 -9.11 -12.13 5.94
CA ALA A 24 -10.53 -12.15 6.23
C ALA A 24 -10.81 -12.39 7.72
N ARG A 25 -10.10 -13.34 8.35
CA ARG A 25 -10.17 -13.55 9.81
C ARG A 25 -9.70 -12.33 10.60
N PHE A 26 -8.63 -11.67 10.15
CA PHE A 26 -8.15 -10.46 10.81
C PHE A 26 -9.18 -9.33 10.76
N PHE A 27 -9.95 -9.21 9.68
CA PHE A 27 -11.05 -8.25 9.56
C PHE A 27 -12.44 -8.83 9.91
N SER A 28 -12.51 -9.88 10.74
CA SER A 28 -13.80 -10.55 11.06
C SER A 28 -14.85 -9.66 11.73
N ASP A 29 -14.43 -8.56 12.36
CA ASP A 29 -15.31 -7.58 13.00
C ASP A 29 -15.86 -6.54 12.01
N CYS A 30 -15.50 -6.66 10.73
CA CYS A 30 -15.93 -5.79 9.65
C CYS A 30 -16.54 -6.62 8.53
N LYS A 31 -17.50 -6.03 7.81
CA LYS A 31 -18.08 -6.62 6.61
C LYS A 31 -17.27 -6.20 5.39
N VAL A 32 -16.48 -7.15 4.93
CA VAL A 32 -15.76 -7.08 3.66
C VAL A 32 -16.76 -7.20 2.50
N ALA A 33 -16.63 -6.33 1.50
CA ALA A 33 -17.50 -6.29 0.33
C ALA A 33 -17.48 -7.62 -0.44
N ASN A 34 -18.50 -7.81 -1.29
CA ASN A 34 -18.71 -9.04 -2.05
C ASN A 34 -18.70 -10.30 -1.16
N ASN A 35 -19.31 -10.22 0.03
CA ASN A 35 -19.42 -11.33 0.97
C ASN A 35 -18.07 -11.94 1.37
N GLY A 36 -17.06 -11.10 1.63
CA GLY A 36 -15.74 -11.55 2.08
C GLY A 36 -14.72 -11.83 0.99
N THR A 37 -15.07 -11.70 -0.30
CA THR A 37 -14.16 -12.01 -1.40
C THR A 37 -13.35 -10.82 -1.91
N SER A 38 -13.70 -9.58 -1.51
CA SER A 38 -12.96 -8.37 -1.90
C SER A 38 -11.70 -8.13 -1.06
N ILE A 39 -10.78 -9.09 -1.12
CA ILE A 39 -9.45 -9.00 -0.52
C ILE A 39 -8.41 -9.28 -1.61
N HIS A 40 -7.56 -8.29 -1.86
CA HIS A 40 -6.58 -8.34 -2.94
C HIS A 40 -5.17 -8.28 -2.37
N LEU A 41 -4.48 -9.42 -2.32
CA LEU A 41 -3.07 -9.49 -1.97
C LEU A 41 -2.23 -8.92 -3.12
N THR A 42 -1.22 -8.11 -2.80
CA THR A 42 -0.31 -7.57 -3.81
C THR A 42 0.99 -8.38 -3.86
N TYR A 43 1.57 -8.47 -5.05
CA TYR A 43 2.75 -9.28 -5.31
C TYR A 43 3.85 -8.42 -5.93
N THR A 44 5.10 -8.80 -5.71
CA THR A 44 6.24 -8.23 -6.44
C THR A 44 6.22 -8.69 -7.89
N ARG A 45 7.03 -8.04 -8.74
CA ARG A 45 7.23 -8.47 -10.13
C ARG A 45 7.82 -9.88 -10.25
N GLU A 46 8.53 -10.34 -9.23
CA GLU A 46 9.04 -11.71 -9.14
C GLU A 46 7.95 -12.72 -8.71
N GLY A 47 6.70 -12.28 -8.54
CA GLY A 47 5.59 -13.13 -8.08
C GLY A 47 5.60 -13.44 -6.59
N ARG A 48 6.45 -12.77 -5.79
CA ARG A 48 6.50 -12.98 -4.34
C ARG A 48 5.48 -12.10 -3.63
N PRO A 49 4.84 -12.57 -2.54
CA PRO A 49 3.92 -11.76 -1.76
C PRO A 49 4.65 -10.51 -1.23
N SER A 50 4.05 -9.33 -1.43
CA SER A 50 4.66 -8.06 -1.04
C SER A 50 4.60 -7.81 0.47
N GLY A 51 3.68 -8.49 1.17
CA GLY A 51 3.30 -8.19 2.56
C GLY A 51 2.24 -7.08 2.67
N GLU A 52 1.58 -6.74 1.57
CA GLU A 52 0.54 -5.71 1.51
C GLU A 52 -0.73 -6.24 0.82
N ALA A 53 -1.89 -5.74 1.24
CA ALA A 53 -3.18 -6.09 0.67
C ALA A 53 -4.11 -4.88 0.59
N PHE A 54 -5.13 -4.97 -0.25
CA PHE A 54 -6.28 -4.07 -0.23
C PHE A 54 -7.52 -4.85 0.19
N VAL A 55 -8.37 -4.23 1.00
CA VAL A 55 -9.64 -4.80 1.45
C VAL A 55 -10.73 -3.78 1.18
N GLU A 56 -11.73 -4.18 0.39
CA GLU A 56 -12.91 -3.36 0.15
C GLU A 56 -13.98 -3.73 1.18
N LEU A 57 -14.68 -2.73 1.69
CA LEU A 57 -15.67 -2.85 2.77
C LEU A 57 -17.04 -2.43 2.27
N GLU A 58 -18.09 -2.90 2.94
CA GLU A 58 -19.47 -2.63 2.49
C GLU A 58 -19.94 -1.19 2.74
N SER A 59 -19.38 -0.51 3.75
CA SER A 59 -19.83 0.83 4.13
C SER A 59 -18.75 1.65 4.84
N GLU A 60 -19.03 2.95 5.03
CA GLU A 60 -18.14 3.85 5.77
C GLU A 60 -18.00 3.46 7.25
N ASP A 61 -19.05 2.90 7.86
CA ASP A 61 -18.98 2.43 9.25
C ASP A 61 -18.02 1.24 9.37
N GLU A 62 -18.07 0.30 8.42
CA GLU A 62 -17.12 -0.82 8.37
C GLU A 62 -15.68 -0.32 8.15
N LEU A 63 -15.49 0.72 7.33
CA LEU A 63 -14.20 1.40 7.17
C LEU A 63 -13.64 1.91 8.50
N LYS A 64 -14.47 2.57 9.31
CA LYS A 64 -14.06 3.06 10.63
C LYS A 64 -13.71 1.92 11.59
N ILE A 65 -14.37 0.77 11.49
CA ILE A 65 -14.04 -0.40 12.31
C ILE A 65 -12.72 -1.02 11.83
N ALA A 66 -12.52 -1.18 10.53
CA ALA A 66 -11.30 -1.74 9.96
C ALA A 66 -10.07 -0.89 10.34
N LEU A 67 -10.19 0.43 10.31
CA LEU A 67 -9.12 1.36 10.73
C LEU A 67 -8.73 1.22 12.20
N LYS A 68 -9.61 0.71 13.07
CA LYS A 68 -9.28 0.46 14.49
C LYS A 68 -8.37 -0.75 14.68
N LYS A 69 -8.17 -1.58 13.66
CA LYS A 69 -7.24 -2.72 13.67
C LYS A 69 -5.80 -2.34 13.38
N ASP A 70 -5.54 -1.05 13.16
CA ASP A 70 -4.18 -0.55 13.04
C ASP A 70 -3.33 -0.94 14.27
N ARG A 71 -2.15 -1.49 14.00
CA ARG A 71 -1.15 -2.00 14.96
C ARG A 71 -1.55 -3.25 15.73
N GLU A 72 -2.66 -3.91 15.38
CA GLU A 72 -2.91 -5.26 15.84
C GLU A 72 -1.91 -6.26 15.24
N THR A 73 -1.76 -7.40 15.88
CA THR A 73 -0.77 -8.42 15.49
C THR A 73 -1.42 -9.54 14.68
N MET A 74 -0.79 -9.88 13.56
CA MET A 74 -1.04 -11.13 12.83
C MET A 74 0.15 -12.07 13.01
N GLY A 75 0.01 -13.01 13.94
CA GLY A 75 1.12 -13.86 14.39
C GLY A 75 2.17 -13.01 15.11
N HIS A 76 3.40 -12.98 14.58
CA HIS A 76 4.51 -12.20 15.15
C HIS A 76 4.71 -10.82 14.49
N ARG A 77 3.84 -10.45 13.54
CA ARG A 77 3.96 -9.19 12.79
C ARG A 77 2.87 -8.21 13.20
N TYR A 78 3.26 -6.96 13.41
CA TYR A 78 2.30 -5.87 13.53
C TYR A 78 1.77 -5.52 12.14
N VAL A 79 0.46 -5.38 12.05
CA VAL A 79 -0.26 -5.01 10.83
C VAL A 79 -0.64 -3.55 10.91
N GLU A 80 -0.42 -2.82 9.83
CA GLU A 80 -0.75 -1.41 9.69
C GLU A 80 -1.94 -1.28 8.75
N VAL A 81 -2.91 -0.44 9.10
CA VAL A 81 -4.15 -0.27 8.34
C VAL A 81 -4.36 1.20 7.99
N PHE A 82 -4.37 1.50 6.69
CA PHE A 82 -4.52 2.85 6.17
C PHE A 82 -5.81 2.98 5.38
N LYS A 83 -6.47 4.14 5.47
CA LYS A 83 -7.54 4.49 4.55
C LYS A 83 -6.96 4.61 3.13
N SER A 84 -7.63 4.03 2.15
CA SER A 84 -7.28 4.14 0.73
C SER A 84 -8.56 4.33 -0.10
N ASN A 85 -8.46 4.26 -1.42
CA ASN A 85 -9.56 4.42 -2.35
C ASN A 85 -9.45 3.45 -3.53
N ASN A 86 -10.53 3.35 -4.32
CA ASN A 86 -10.61 2.46 -5.47
C ASN A 86 -9.55 2.76 -6.54
N VAL A 87 -9.23 4.03 -6.75
CA VAL A 87 -8.26 4.46 -7.77
C VAL A 87 -6.85 4.00 -7.41
N GLU A 88 -6.42 4.18 -6.16
CA GLU A 88 -5.12 3.70 -5.68
C GLU A 88 -5.07 2.17 -5.75
N MET A 89 -6.11 1.48 -5.27
CA MET A 89 -6.19 0.02 -5.30
C MET A 89 -6.07 -0.51 -6.73
N ASP A 90 -6.91 -0.04 -7.65
CA ASP A 90 -6.92 -0.47 -9.06
C ASP A 90 -5.56 -0.23 -9.72
N TRP A 91 -4.98 0.95 -9.51
CA TRP A 91 -3.65 1.27 -10.04
C TRP A 91 -2.59 0.32 -9.47
N VAL A 92 -2.57 0.07 -8.16
CA VAL A 92 -1.59 -0.85 -7.56
C VAL A 92 -1.80 -2.28 -8.06
N LEU A 93 -3.02 -2.79 -8.12
CA LEU A 93 -3.30 -4.15 -8.58
C LEU A 93 -2.92 -4.37 -10.04
N LYS A 94 -3.05 -3.34 -10.89
CA LYS A 94 -2.61 -3.39 -12.28
C LYS A 94 -1.09 -3.37 -12.42
N HIS A 95 -0.38 -2.60 -11.58
CA HIS A 95 1.06 -2.38 -11.71
C HIS A 95 1.93 -3.25 -10.79
N THR A 96 1.30 -4.03 -9.89
CA THR A 96 2.00 -4.96 -8.98
C THR A 96 1.65 -6.40 -9.30
N GLY A 97 2.64 -7.16 -9.76
CA GLY A 97 2.51 -8.57 -10.08
C GLY A 97 3.44 -9.01 -11.20
N PRO A 98 3.59 -10.33 -11.42
CA PRO A 98 4.45 -10.88 -12.48
C PRO A 98 3.93 -10.63 -13.89
N ASN A 99 2.64 -10.30 -14.04
CA ASN A 99 1.98 -10.03 -15.32
C ASN A 99 1.44 -8.59 -15.44
N GLY A 100 1.87 -7.66 -14.57
CA GLY A 100 1.54 -6.25 -14.77
C GLY A 100 2.09 -5.77 -16.11
N PRO A 101 1.44 -4.82 -16.81
CA PRO A 101 2.01 -4.26 -18.03
C PRO A 101 3.42 -3.79 -17.69
N GLU A 102 4.39 -4.22 -18.49
CA GLU A 102 5.74 -3.68 -18.45
C GLU A 102 5.56 -2.20 -18.71
N THR A 103 5.52 -1.40 -17.64
CA THR A 103 5.34 0.04 -17.78
C THR A 103 6.68 0.57 -18.27
N GLU A 104 6.97 0.32 -19.55
CA GLU A 104 7.84 1.13 -20.38
C GLU A 104 7.28 2.56 -20.28
N GLY A 105 7.75 3.33 -19.30
CA GLY A 105 7.48 4.77 -19.26
C GLY A 105 7.04 5.38 -17.93
N ASP A 106 6.53 4.64 -16.93
CA ASP A 106 5.98 5.32 -15.73
C ASP A 106 7.04 5.90 -14.79
N GLY A 107 8.32 5.53 -15.02
CA GLY A 107 9.46 6.08 -14.28
C GLY A 107 9.37 5.88 -12.77
N LEU A 108 8.60 4.92 -12.28
CA LEU A 108 8.39 4.75 -10.85
C LEU A 108 9.44 3.85 -10.20
N VAL A 109 10.12 4.38 -9.18
CA VAL A 109 11.06 3.64 -8.34
C VAL A 109 10.53 3.56 -6.92
N ARG A 110 10.36 2.34 -6.40
CA ARG A 110 10.07 2.11 -4.98
C ARG A 110 11.36 1.84 -4.21
N LEU A 111 11.82 2.82 -3.44
CA LEU A 111 12.96 2.65 -2.54
C LEU A 111 12.51 1.94 -1.25
N ARG A 112 13.36 1.05 -0.73
CA ARG A 112 13.21 0.45 0.62
C ARG A 112 14.50 0.61 1.42
N GLY A 113 14.38 0.69 2.74
CA GLY A 113 15.53 0.64 3.65
C GLY A 113 16.21 1.99 3.89
N LEU A 114 15.53 3.10 3.61
CA LEU A 114 16.07 4.42 3.88
C LEU A 114 16.35 4.63 5.38
N PRO A 115 17.42 5.39 5.72
CA PRO A 115 17.74 5.71 7.10
C PRO A 115 16.63 6.52 7.77
N PHE A 116 16.49 6.37 9.09
CA PHE A 116 15.52 7.17 9.86
C PHE A 116 15.90 8.65 9.78
N GLY A 117 14.99 9.48 9.24
CA GLY A 117 15.24 10.91 9.01
C GLY A 117 15.70 11.26 7.59
N CYS A 118 15.69 10.29 6.66
CA CYS A 118 16.03 10.57 5.27
C CYS A 118 15.08 11.62 4.68
N SER A 119 15.65 12.76 4.29
CA SER A 119 14.88 13.91 3.79
C SER A 119 14.63 13.80 2.29
N LYS A 120 13.59 14.50 1.81
CA LYS A 120 13.31 14.60 0.36
C LYS A 120 14.54 15.09 -0.42
N GLU A 121 15.28 16.04 0.14
CA GLU A 121 16.51 16.59 -0.44
C GLU A 121 17.61 15.53 -0.59
N GLU A 122 17.76 14.61 0.36
CA GLU A 122 18.74 13.53 0.27
C GLU A 122 18.37 12.53 -0.83
N ILE A 123 17.08 12.29 -1.03
CA ILE A 123 16.56 11.43 -2.10
C ILE A 123 16.81 12.09 -3.46
N VAL A 124 16.55 13.40 -3.60
CA VAL A 124 16.89 14.17 -4.82
C VAL A 124 18.38 14.07 -5.11
N ARG A 125 19.23 14.23 -4.09
CA ARG A 125 20.68 14.16 -4.24
C ARG A 125 21.15 12.75 -4.60
N PHE A 126 20.54 11.71 -4.04
CA PHE A 126 20.83 10.31 -4.38
C PHE A 126 20.58 10.01 -5.86
N PHE A 127 19.51 10.58 -6.43
CA PHE A 127 19.17 10.48 -7.84
C PHE A 127 19.70 11.67 -8.68
N SER A 128 20.78 12.34 -8.23
CA SER A 128 21.38 13.43 -9.00
C SER A 128 21.80 12.90 -10.38
N GLY A 129 21.30 13.55 -11.43
CA GLY A 129 21.49 13.13 -12.83
C GLY A 129 20.28 12.46 -13.47
N LEU A 130 19.19 12.23 -12.71
CA LEU A 130 17.88 11.83 -13.24
C LEU A 130 16.89 12.98 -13.10
N GLU A 131 16.01 13.16 -14.09
CA GLU A 131 14.92 14.14 -14.00
C GLU A 131 13.80 13.59 -13.10
N ILE A 132 13.66 14.17 -11.93
CA ILE A 132 12.54 13.86 -11.02
C ILE A 132 11.38 14.77 -11.38
N VAL A 133 10.21 14.20 -11.64
CA VAL A 133 9.01 15.02 -11.90
C VAL A 133 8.69 15.91 -10.69
N PRO A 134 8.14 17.12 -10.91
CA PRO A 134 7.74 18.00 -9.81
C PRO A 134 6.77 17.26 -8.87
N ASN A 135 7.04 17.33 -7.56
CA ASN A 135 6.33 16.55 -6.51
C ASN A 135 6.44 15.02 -6.62
N GLY A 136 7.33 14.49 -7.45
CA GLY A 136 7.50 13.06 -7.69
C GLY A 136 8.08 12.24 -6.55
N ILE A 137 8.32 12.82 -5.36
CA ILE A 137 8.82 12.08 -4.20
C ILE A 137 7.73 12.03 -3.14
N THR A 138 7.22 10.82 -2.90
CA THR A 138 6.26 10.55 -1.84
C THR A 138 6.96 9.78 -0.72
N LEU A 139 7.12 10.46 0.42
CA LEU A 139 7.54 9.88 1.70
C LEU A 139 6.28 9.53 2.50
N PRO A 140 5.86 8.26 2.56
CA PRO A 140 4.79 7.87 3.46
C PRO A 140 5.30 8.06 4.89
N VAL A 141 4.59 8.83 5.70
CA VAL A 141 4.85 8.97 7.13
C VAL A 141 4.03 7.93 7.88
N ASP A 142 4.66 7.25 8.83
CA ASP A 142 3.97 6.41 9.81
C ASP A 142 3.12 7.29 10.75
N TYR A 143 2.11 6.71 11.39
CA TYR A 143 1.25 7.39 12.38
C TYR A 143 2.02 7.96 13.59
N MET A 144 3.28 7.57 13.80
CA MET A 144 4.19 8.22 14.76
C MET A 144 4.96 9.42 14.18
N TRP A 145 4.57 9.94 13.01
CA TRP A 145 5.27 11.00 12.27
C TRP A 145 6.72 10.67 11.89
N ARG A 146 7.04 9.37 11.81
CA ARG A 146 8.35 8.88 11.37
C ARG A 146 8.26 8.52 9.89
N SER A 147 9.20 8.98 9.06
CA SER A 147 9.26 8.53 7.67
C SER A 147 9.29 7.01 7.61
N THR A 148 8.33 6.39 6.92
CA THR A 148 8.38 4.96 6.66
C THR A 148 9.61 4.68 5.80
N LYS A 149 10.26 3.52 5.98
CA LYS A 149 11.47 3.16 5.21
C LYS A 149 11.21 2.92 3.71
N HIS A 150 10.05 3.32 3.21
CA HIS A 150 9.59 3.10 1.85
C HIS A 150 9.40 4.46 1.19
N VAL A 151 9.86 4.63 -0.05
CA VAL A 151 9.61 5.85 -0.82
C VAL A 151 9.15 5.48 -2.21
N ILE A 152 8.18 6.23 -2.70
CA ILE A 152 7.69 6.12 -4.06
C ILE A 152 8.22 7.34 -4.81
N GLN A 153 9.02 7.09 -5.83
CA GLN A 153 9.70 8.10 -6.65
C GLN A 153 9.17 8.02 -8.08
N HIS A 154 8.67 9.11 -8.63
CA HIS A 154 8.40 9.27 -10.07
C HIS A 154 9.57 9.97 -10.74
N VAL A 155 10.11 9.36 -11.78
CA VAL A 155 11.19 9.86 -12.63
C VAL A 155 10.57 10.21 -13.97
N GLY A 156 10.81 11.42 -14.48
CA GLY A 156 10.48 11.76 -15.86
C GLY A 156 11.52 11.12 -16.75
N ILE A 157 11.08 10.30 -17.71
CA ILE A 157 11.94 9.73 -18.75
C ILE A 157 11.69 10.49 -20.06
#